data_AF-L7FLD7-F1
#
_entry.id   AF-L7FLD7-F1
#
_cell.length_a   1.000
_cell.length_b   1.000
_cell.length_c   1.000
_cell.angle_alpha   90.00
_cell.angle_beta   90.00
_cell.angle_gamma   90.00
#
_symmetry.space_group_name_H-M   'P 1'
#
loop_
_entity.id
_entity.type
_entity.pdbx_description
1 polymer ?
#
loop_
_entity_poly.entity_id
_entity_poly.type
_entity_poly.pdbx_seq_one_letter_code
_entity_poly.pdbx_strand_id
1 'polypeptide(L)'
;MTRIDTFHGMVVSKYFSSMIDFINFTLVNTKFKDNMDMFHANPIPLTLKTFKFFSKIETLNLWSEEDESFGNTILIAYKPKVVYDEYNDEDEVNDDNEEPNCGTDDCGDDHVELPQQNNEEVVENETEKTNEENDQPNDQNEENNWNDQDEEIVQQNIETTNCCDVQPNFSSQENGEIVDNQEERTNDESNEDVIEQTTNQNEEENVEVDVEEEIDEIEEIKIEYRQTTSQITDATQKVKFFNINVWFNVNYHTTQKEENKMFTFKNVTYESYDRKIFGIAIPECVNSLGESCYTNTKKMTTFVVPQNILAIKYFCFNRCGNLTSFEFPKFVNHIGRSCFEGCSSLVTVKLPQNIEVLPDNMFNGCEKLSAIEIPESVTKIESTCFMNCRALSAIKLPSNLVELESFSFQFCDSITSIQFTGKMKKIGQNAFYGCYDLIEMTIPEGIECLGNCCFCECRNLSKVAIPETVTKIEDACFSECYALEQINIPKNVKEIGTDAFQLCNSLENIDIPEGATLIGERAFPNTVKINRY
;
A
#
# COMPACT_ATOMS: atom_id res chain seq x y z
N MET A 1 2.22 42.81 27.91
CA MET A 1 1.75 41.48 27.48
C MET A 1 0.24 41.44 27.61
N THR A 2 -0.47 40.88 26.63
CA THR A 2 -1.88 40.48 26.80
C THR A 2 -1.96 39.39 27.86
N ARG A 3 -2.90 39.50 28.81
CA ARG A 3 -3.11 38.48 29.83
C ARG A 3 -4.08 37.42 29.30
N ILE A 4 -3.73 36.15 29.43
CA ILE A 4 -4.60 35.01 29.11
C ILE A 4 -5.88 35.12 29.94
N ASP A 5 -7.04 34.95 29.31
CA ASP A 5 -8.35 34.89 29.98
C ASP A 5 -8.93 33.48 30.01
N THR A 6 -10.05 33.30 30.70
CA THR A 6 -10.67 31.99 30.92
C THR A 6 -11.17 31.36 29.61
N PHE A 7 -11.52 32.15 28.59
CA PHE A 7 -11.85 31.62 27.26
C PHE A 7 -10.61 31.10 26.54
N HIS A 8 -9.47 31.81 26.62
CA HIS A 8 -8.19 31.29 26.13
C HIS A 8 -7.78 30.02 26.89
N GLY A 9 -8.03 29.96 28.21
CA GLY A 9 -7.83 28.77 29.04
C GLY A 9 -8.66 27.57 28.57
N MET A 10 -9.95 27.77 28.31
CA MET A 10 -10.84 26.74 27.75
C MET A 10 -10.36 26.27 26.36
N VAL A 11 -9.86 27.18 25.52
CA VAL A 11 -9.30 26.82 24.19
C VAL A 11 -8.03 25.97 24.32
N VAL A 12 -7.11 26.32 25.23
CA VAL A 12 -5.92 25.50 25.53
C VAL A 12 -6.32 24.13 26.12
N SER A 13 -7.33 24.11 26.99
CA SER A 13 -7.79 22.89 27.66
C SER A 13 -8.41 21.85 26.73
N LYS A 14 -8.72 22.20 25.47
CA LYS A 14 -9.17 21.25 24.44
C LYS A 14 -8.05 20.32 23.93
N TYR A 15 -6.79 20.61 24.27
CA TYR A 15 -5.63 19.80 23.92
C TYR A 15 -5.11 18.94 25.08
N PHE A 16 -5.81 18.94 26.22
CA PHE A 16 -5.51 18.08 27.35
C PHE A 16 -5.94 16.63 27.08
N SER A 17 -5.16 15.67 27.55
CA SER A 17 -5.38 14.23 27.30
C SER A 17 -6.09 13.54 28.47
N SER A 18 -6.04 14.14 29.66
CA SER A 18 -6.37 13.48 30.92
C SER A 18 -7.00 14.41 31.95
N MET A 19 -7.66 13.85 32.96
CA MET A 19 -8.24 14.62 34.07
C MET A 19 -7.16 15.37 34.88
N ILE A 20 -5.95 14.82 34.99
CA ILE A 20 -4.86 15.44 35.75
C ILE A 20 -4.35 16.72 35.08
N ASP A 21 -4.45 16.84 33.75
CA ASP A 21 -4.14 18.09 33.03
C ASP A 21 -5.11 19.21 33.43
N PHE A 22 -6.41 18.93 33.50
CA PHE A 22 -7.45 19.89 33.92
C PHE A 22 -7.27 20.33 35.38
N ILE A 23 -6.95 19.39 36.27
CA ILE A 23 -6.65 19.65 37.68
C ILE A 23 -5.41 20.56 37.76
N ASN A 24 -4.30 20.18 37.12
CA ASN A 24 -3.06 20.97 37.11
C ASN A 24 -3.27 22.38 36.53
N PHE A 25 -4.06 22.52 35.46
CA PHE A 25 -4.36 23.83 34.87
C PHE A 25 -5.13 24.75 35.82
N THR A 26 -6.07 24.18 36.60
CA THR A 26 -6.79 24.91 37.65
C THR A 26 -5.85 25.30 38.80
N LEU A 27 -4.96 24.39 39.21
CA LEU A 27 -3.97 24.64 40.27
C LEU A 27 -2.97 25.77 39.94
N VAL A 28 -2.72 26.04 38.66
CA VAL A 28 -1.81 27.13 38.23
C VAL A 28 -2.42 28.53 38.44
N ASN A 29 -3.75 28.67 38.41
CA ASN A 29 -4.40 29.94 38.72
C ASN A 29 -5.89 29.79 39.06
N THR A 30 -6.33 30.36 40.20
CA THR A 30 -7.74 30.32 40.64
C THR A 30 -8.72 30.94 39.65
N LYS A 31 -8.27 31.83 38.75
CA LYS A 31 -9.02 32.32 37.58
C LYS A 31 -9.55 31.22 36.64
N PHE A 32 -8.94 30.03 36.66
CA PHE A 32 -9.33 28.88 35.85
C PHE A 32 -10.13 27.84 36.63
N LYS A 33 -10.63 28.13 37.85
CA LYS A 33 -11.44 27.16 38.61
C LYS A 33 -12.73 26.76 37.91
N ASP A 34 -13.41 27.71 37.28
CA ASP A 34 -14.65 27.46 36.52
C ASP A 34 -14.42 26.89 35.09
N ASN A 35 -13.18 26.56 34.73
CA ASN A 35 -12.80 26.19 33.35
C ASN A 35 -13.44 24.88 32.85
N MET A 36 -13.50 23.85 33.69
CA MET A 36 -14.19 22.58 33.37
C MET A 36 -15.70 22.82 33.18
N ASP A 37 -16.22 23.81 33.90
CA ASP A 37 -17.61 24.22 33.90
C ASP A 37 -18.02 25.06 32.67
N MET A 38 -17.11 25.28 31.72
CA MET A 38 -17.37 25.87 30.40
C MET A 38 -17.66 24.82 29.31
N PHE A 39 -17.50 23.53 29.60
CA PHE A 39 -17.68 22.45 28.62
C PHE A 39 -19.10 21.88 28.63
N HIS A 40 -19.84 22.07 27.54
CA HIS A 40 -21.15 21.43 27.29
C HIS A 40 -21.05 20.07 26.60
N ALA A 41 -19.86 19.71 26.12
CA ALA A 41 -19.51 18.38 25.64
C ALA A 41 -18.13 18.00 26.18
N ASN A 42 -17.94 16.74 26.58
CA ASN A 42 -16.72 16.37 27.30
C ASN A 42 -15.49 16.45 26.38
N PRO A 43 -14.38 17.02 26.86
CA PRO A 43 -13.14 17.14 26.07
C PRO A 43 -12.29 15.86 26.10
N ILE A 44 -12.48 15.02 27.11
CA ILE A 44 -11.75 13.77 27.37
C ILE A 44 -12.74 12.65 27.74
N PRO A 45 -12.35 11.36 27.67
CA PRO A 45 -13.10 10.25 28.26
C PRO A 45 -13.42 10.51 29.73
N LEU A 46 -14.67 10.30 30.11
CA LEU A 46 -15.15 10.47 31.48
C LEU A 46 -15.54 9.13 32.11
N THR A 47 -15.53 9.11 33.44
CA THR A 47 -15.97 8.00 34.29
C THR A 47 -16.91 8.53 35.35
N LEU A 48 -17.64 7.69 36.09
CA LEU A 48 -18.43 8.09 37.27
C LEU A 48 -17.63 8.94 38.28
N LYS A 49 -16.31 8.71 38.39
CA LYS A 49 -15.41 9.45 39.30
C LYS A 49 -15.02 10.83 38.76
N THR A 50 -14.92 10.99 37.44
CA THR A 50 -14.49 12.26 36.80
C THR A 50 -15.64 13.10 36.25
N PHE A 51 -16.82 12.50 36.00
CA PHE A 51 -18.00 13.17 35.47
C PHE A 51 -18.46 14.35 36.34
N LYS A 52 -18.38 14.22 37.66
CA LYS A 52 -18.81 15.26 38.61
C LYS A 52 -18.09 16.61 38.48
N PHE A 53 -16.90 16.65 37.88
CA PHE A 53 -16.12 17.89 37.69
C PHE A 53 -16.54 18.69 36.45
N PHE A 54 -17.38 18.13 35.56
CA PHE A 54 -17.88 18.81 34.38
C PHE A 54 -19.40 18.98 34.51
N SER A 55 -19.87 19.95 35.32
CA SER A 55 -21.27 20.00 35.76
C SER A 55 -22.29 20.29 34.65
N LYS A 56 -21.83 20.84 33.51
CA LYS A 56 -22.67 21.33 32.41
C LYS A 56 -22.67 20.44 31.16
N ILE A 57 -22.24 19.18 31.26
CA ILE A 57 -22.19 18.26 30.13
C ILE A 57 -23.59 17.88 29.66
N GLU A 58 -23.98 18.41 28.51
CA GLU A 58 -25.22 18.11 27.81
C GLU A 58 -25.01 17.06 26.71
N THR A 59 -23.82 17.02 26.10
CA THR A 59 -23.47 16.05 25.04
C THR A 59 -22.33 15.14 25.47
N LEU A 60 -22.57 13.83 25.52
CA LEU A 60 -21.52 12.85 25.75
C LEU A 60 -20.79 12.53 24.43
N ASN A 61 -19.47 12.60 24.41
CA ASN A 61 -18.60 12.05 23.39
C ASN A 61 -18.05 10.71 23.88
N LEU A 62 -18.16 9.67 23.05
CA LEU A 62 -17.51 8.37 23.21
C LEU A 62 -16.51 8.17 22.06
N TRP A 63 -15.23 8.03 22.35
CA TRP A 63 -14.13 7.80 21.40
C TRP A 63 -13.72 6.34 21.29
N SER A 64 -14.01 5.52 22.31
CA SER A 64 -13.78 4.06 22.30
C SER A 64 -15.03 3.27 22.70
N GLU A 65 -15.04 1.95 22.46
CA GLU A 65 -16.06 1.03 22.98
C GLU A 65 -15.93 0.79 24.50
N GLU A 66 -14.78 1.14 25.09
CA GLU A 66 -14.48 1.00 26.53
C GLU A 66 -14.89 2.24 27.35
N ASP A 67 -15.20 3.35 26.68
CA ASP A 67 -15.60 4.61 27.33
C ASP A 67 -16.89 4.46 28.13
N GLU A 68 -16.94 5.04 29.34
CA GLU A 68 -18.11 4.87 30.20
C GLU A 68 -19.36 5.56 29.64
N SER A 69 -20.35 4.75 29.25
CA SER A 69 -21.62 5.24 28.68
C SER A 69 -22.65 5.71 29.71
N PHE A 70 -22.36 5.64 31.02
CA PHE A 70 -23.25 6.01 32.11
C PHE A 70 -24.66 5.37 32.03
N GLY A 71 -24.72 4.10 31.59
CA GLY A 71 -25.98 3.36 31.37
C GLY A 71 -26.63 3.60 29.99
N ASN A 72 -25.92 4.20 29.04
CA ASN A 72 -26.37 4.41 27.66
C ASN A 72 -25.73 3.39 26.70
N THR A 73 -26.04 2.11 26.89
CA THR A 73 -25.55 1.04 26.00
C THR A 73 -26.01 1.27 24.56
N ILE A 74 -25.05 1.35 23.63
CA ILE A 74 -25.31 1.26 22.19
C ILE A 74 -25.67 -0.21 21.89
N LEU A 75 -26.81 -0.46 21.27
CA LEU A 75 -27.13 -1.82 20.86
C LEU A 75 -26.34 -2.16 19.59
N ILE A 76 -25.10 -2.62 19.76
CA ILE A 76 -24.27 -3.18 18.68
C ILE A 76 -25.07 -4.29 17.97
N ALA A 77 -25.06 -4.31 16.65
CA ALA A 77 -25.67 -5.39 15.88
C ALA A 77 -24.73 -6.60 15.83
N TYR A 78 -25.31 -7.79 15.95
CA TYR A 78 -24.55 -9.04 15.85
C TYR A 78 -23.98 -9.16 14.43
N LYS A 79 -22.67 -8.98 14.29
CA LYS A 79 -21.95 -9.40 13.08
C LYS A 79 -22.08 -10.92 12.99
N PRO A 80 -22.78 -11.48 11.97
CA PRO A 80 -22.55 -12.88 11.66
C PRO A 80 -21.06 -13.06 11.37
N LYS A 81 -20.48 -14.18 11.80
CA LYS A 81 -19.13 -14.53 11.33
C LYS A 81 -19.16 -14.47 9.81
N VAL A 82 -18.19 -13.76 9.22
CA VAL A 82 -17.91 -13.89 7.80
C VAL A 82 -17.44 -15.32 7.61
N VAL A 83 -18.35 -16.16 7.13
CA VAL A 83 -17.96 -17.32 6.36
C VAL A 83 -17.31 -16.71 5.13
N TYR A 84 -15.99 -16.84 5.03
CA TYR A 84 -15.39 -16.89 3.71
C TYR A 84 -15.98 -18.14 3.09
N ASP A 85 -16.96 -17.95 2.21
CA ASP A 85 -17.48 -19.04 1.41
C ASP A 85 -16.27 -19.55 0.63
N GLU A 86 -15.76 -20.75 0.98
CA GLU A 86 -14.76 -21.44 0.17
C GLU A 86 -15.31 -21.48 -1.26
N TYR A 87 -14.46 -21.17 -2.25
CA TYR A 87 -14.89 -20.86 -3.61
C TYR A 87 -15.56 -22.08 -4.28
N ASN A 88 -16.85 -22.25 -4.01
CA ASN A 88 -17.71 -23.22 -4.66
C ASN A 88 -18.12 -22.66 -6.01
N ASP A 89 -17.41 -23.05 -7.07
CA ASP A 89 -17.81 -22.86 -8.46
C ASP A 89 -18.97 -23.81 -8.84
N GLU A 90 -20.02 -23.84 -8.00
CA GLU A 90 -21.27 -24.60 -8.19
C GLU A 90 -22.48 -23.65 -8.26
N ASP A 91 -22.49 -22.74 -9.23
CA ASP A 91 -23.73 -22.10 -9.71
C ASP A 91 -23.66 -21.86 -11.24
N GLU A 92 -24.37 -22.73 -11.98
CA GLU A 92 -24.63 -22.71 -13.44
C GLU A 92 -23.44 -22.90 -14.41
N VAL A 93 -23.07 -24.17 -14.61
CA VAL A 93 -22.57 -24.65 -15.93
C VAL A 93 -23.68 -24.50 -16.98
N ASN A 94 -23.43 -23.74 -18.06
CA ASN A 94 -23.82 -24.04 -19.45
C ASN A 94 -23.22 -23.02 -20.44
N ASP A 95 -22.93 -23.52 -21.65
CA ASP A 95 -22.48 -22.83 -22.87
C ASP A 95 -21.17 -22.02 -22.83
N ASP A 96 -20.16 -22.62 -23.47
CA ASP A 96 -19.12 -22.03 -24.33
C ASP A 96 -18.22 -20.90 -23.76
N ASN A 97 -17.03 -21.28 -23.30
CA ASN A 97 -15.75 -20.91 -23.92
C ASN A 97 -14.65 -21.92 -23.49
N GLU A 98 -13.61 -22.09 -24.31
CA GLU A 98 -12.52 -23.03 -24.03
C GLU A 98 -11.52 -22.47 -23.00
N GLU A 99 -11.21 -23.24 -21.96
CA GLU A 99 -10.13 -22.91 -21.01
C GLU A 99 -8.75 -23.25 -21.60
N PRO A 100 -7.80 -22.31 -21.67
CA PRO A 100 -6.41 -22.64 -21.92
C PRO A 100 -5.80 -23.26 -20.66
N ASN A 101 -5.74 -24.60 -20.63
CA ASN A 101 -5.17 -25.42 -19.57
C ASN A 101 -3.77 -24.91 -19.12
N CYS A 102 -3.65 -24.45 -17.88
CA CYS A 102 -2.36 -24.07 -17.27
C CYS A 102 -1.63 -25.29 -16.72
N GLY A 103 -1.18 -26.17 -17.62
CA GLY A 103 -0.37 -27.33 -17.27
C GLY A 103 1.00 -26.92 -16.75
N THR A 104 1.35 -27.36 -15.54
CA THR A 104 2.74 -27.66 -15.22
C THR A 104 3.14 -28.92 -15.99
N ASP A 105 4.38 -28.99 -16.47
CA ASP A 105 5.35 -30.07 -16.22
C ASP A 105 6.49 -30.07 -17.27
N ASP A 106 7.59 -30.71 -16.90
CA ASP A 106 8.85 -31.01 -17.61
C ASP A 106 9.10 -30.51 -19.05
N CYS A 107 10.27 -29.88 -19.23
CA CYS A 107 10.94 -29.76 -20.52
C CYS A 107 11.44 -31.13 -21.00
N GLY A 108 10.71 -31.76 -21.93
CA GLY A 108 11.13 -32.95 -22.65
C GLY A 108 11.37 -32.67 -24.13
N ASP A 109 12.50 -33.12 -24.68
CA ASP A 109 12.73 -33.20 -26.12
C ASP A 109 11.70 -34.11 -26.79
N ASP A 110 11.23 -33.72 -27.98
CA ASP A 110 11.24 -34.67 -29.11
C ASP A 110 11.17 -33.94 -30.47
N HIS A 111 11.92 -34.44 -31.45
CA HIS A 111 11.76 -34.07 -32.86
C HIS A 111 10.54 -34.78 -33.46
N VAL A 112 9.89 -34.19 -34.49
CA VAL A 112 9.54 -34.91 -35.74
C VAL A 112 9.08 -33.96 -36.84
N GLU A 113 9.22 -34.40 -38.09
CA GLU A 113 9.06 -33.63 -39.33
C GLU A 113 7.60 -33.45 -39.78
N LEU A 114 7.34 -32.42 -40.61
CA LEU A 114 6.08 -32.22 -41.33
C LEU A 114 6.04 -33.02 -42.65
N PRO A 115 5.06 -33.93 -42.86
CA PRO A 115 4.81 -34.52 -44.17
C PRO A 115 3.98 -33.58 -45.08
N GLN A 116 4.23 -33.62 -46.38
CA GLN A 116 3.45 -32.86 -47.38
C GLN A 116 2.41 -33.70 -48.14
N GLN A 117 1.56 -32.98 -48.90
CA GLN A 117 1.00 -33.30 -50.23
C GLN A 117 -0.41 -33.93 -50.39
N ASN A 118 -1.22 -33.19 -51.19
CA ASN A 118 -2.22 -33.61 -52.20
C ASN A 118 -3.52 -34.27 -51.68
N ASN A 119 -4.74 -34.10 -52.25
CA ASN A 119 -5.31 -33.30 -53.37
C ASN A 119 -6.86 -33.22 -53.11
N GLU A 120 -7.82 -32.68 -53.88
CA GLU A 120 -8.07 -32.08 -55.23
C GLU A 120 -9.46 -31.33 -55.08
N GLU A 121 -10.00 -30.39 -55.88
CA GLU A 121 -9.67 -29.63 -57.11
C GLU A 121 -10.62 -28.38 -57.14
N VAL A 122 -11.00 -27.84 -58.32
CA VAL A 122 -12.21 -27.04 -58.64
C VAL A 122 -12.16 -25.50 -58.45
N VAL A 123 -11.75 -24.80 -59.54
CA VAL A 123 -12.41 -23.63 -60.20
C VAL A 123 -12.60 -22.33 -59.35
N GLU A 124 -12.23 -21.10 -59.77
CA GLU A 124 -12.40 -20.41 -61.07
C GLU A 124 -11.47 -19.16 -61.21
N ASN A 125 -10.98 -18.82 -62.43
CA ASN A 125 -10.71 -17.46 -63.01
C ASN A 125 -9.85 -16.38 -62.27
N GLU A 126 -9.01 -15.51 -62.88
CA GLU A 126 -8.66 -15.17 -64.29
C GLU A 126 -7.13 -14.87 -64.48
N THR A 127 -6.68 -14.78 -65.75
CA THR A 127 -5.59 -13.95 -66.38
C THR A 127 -4.50 -13.22 -65.54
N GLU A 128 -3.24 -13.01 -65.97
CA GLU A 128 -2.54 -13.22 -67.26
C GLU A 128 -1.00 -13.08 -67.10
N LYS A 129 -0.18 -13.87 -67.85
CA LYS A 129 1.22 -13.57 -68.34
C LYS A 129 2.34 -13.28 -67.29
N THR A 130 3.62 -13.65 -67.46
CA THR A 130 4.39 -14.21 -68.60
C THR A 130 5.63 -14.97 -68.10
N ASN A 131 6.20 -15.81 -68.98
CA ASN A 131 7.60 -16.25 -69.21
C ASN A 131 8.74 -15.57 -68.38
N GLU A 132 9.91 -16.19 -68.11
CA GLU A 132 10.61 -17.27 -68.84
C GLU A 132 11.68 -18.01 -67.97
N GLU A 133 12.10 -19.17 -68.45
CA GLU A 133 13.36 -19.96 -68.31
C GLU A 133 14.64 -19.31 -67.68
N ASN A 134 15.65 -20.01 -67.12
CA ASN A 134 15.92 -21.45 -66.91
C ASN A 134 17.10 -21.72 -65.90
N ASP A 135 17.36 -23.01 -65.65
CA ASP A 135 18.64 -23.67 -65.26
C ASP A 135 19.31 -23.51 -63.85
N GLN A 136 19.32 -24.66 -63.16
CA GLN A 136 20.23 -25.15 -62.10
C GLN A 136 21.57 -25.68 -62.74
N PRO A 137 22.57 -26.34 -62.06
CA PRO A 137 22.52 -27.12 -60.80
C PRO A 137 23.76 -27.11 -59.85
N ASN A 138 23.63 -27.81 -58.70
CA ASN A 138 24.63 -28.60 -57.94
C ASN A 138 25.95 -27.93 -57.43
N ASP A 139 26.62 -28.41 -56.35
CA ASP A 139 26.74 -29.77 -55.79
C ASP A 139 27.00 -29.82 -54.25
N GLN A 140 26.72 -30.97 -53.62
CA GLN A 140 27.52 -31.80 -52.67
C GLN A 140 28.71 -31.16 -51.86
N ASN A 141 29.11 -31.60 -50.64
CA ASN A 141 28.74 -32.75 -49.78
C ASN A 141 29.32 -32.63 -48.34
N GLU A 142 29.09 -33.68 -47.54
CA GLU A 142 30.00 -34.29 -46.53
C GLU A 142 29.99 -33.89 -45.04
N GLU A 143 29.92 -34.97 -44.25
CA GLU A 143 29.82 -35.15 -42.80
C GLU A 143 31.10 -34.78 -42.03
N ASN A 144 31.02 -34.69 -40.69
CA ASN A 144 31.95 -35.39 -39.78
C ASN A 144 31.41 -35.44 -38.33
N ASN A 145 31.83 -36.44 -37.55
CA ASN A 145 31.32 -36.74 -36.19
C ASN A 145 32.45 -37.32 -35.31
N TRP A 146 32.67 -36.79 -34.10
CA TRP A 146 33.67 -37.29 -33.13
C TRP A 146 33.22 -37.11 -31.66
N ASN A 147 33.63 -38.04 -30.80
CA ASN A 147 33.16 -38.25 -29.42
C ASN A 147 33.80 -37.37 -28.33
N ASP A 148 33.06 -37.31 -27.22
CA ASP A 148 33.44 -37.21 -25.80
C ASP A 148 34.89 -37.57 -25.40
N GLN A 149 35.42 -36.84 -24.40
CA GLN A 149 36.16 -37.39 -23.25
C GLN A 149 35.98 -36.50 -21.99
N ASP A 150 35.87 -37.12 -20.81
CA ASP A 150 35.78 -36.46 -19.50
C ASP A 150 37.14 -35.96 -18.95
N GLU A 151 37.13 -34.99 -18.02
CA GLU A 151 38.07 -34.97 -16.88
C GLU A 151 37.54 -34.14 -15.67
N GLU A 152 38.10 -34.32 -14.48
CA GLU A 152 37.43 -34.06 -13.20
C GLU A 152 37.61 -32.66 -12.56
N ILE A 153 36.50 -32.17 -11.98
CA ILE A 153 36.33 -31.48 -10.69
C ILE A 153 37.58 -30.83 -10.04
N VAL A 154 37.54 -29.50 -9.89
CA VAL A 154 38.17 -28.80 -8.75
C VAL A 154 37.18 -27.83 -8.12
N GLN A 155 36.70 -28.14 -6.92
CA GLN A 155 35.86 -27.24 -6.13
C GLN A 155 36.71 -26.21 -5.36
N GLN A 156 36.44 -24.92 -5.55
CA GLN A 156 36.76 -23.89 -4.57
C GLN A 156 35.55 -22.96 -4.41
N ASN A 157 35.14 -22.74 -3.16
CA ASN A 157 33.95 -21.95 -2.84
C ASN A 157 34.20 -20.46 -3.07
N ILE A 158 33.23 -19.76 -3.65
CA ILE A 158 33.14 -18.30 -3.64
C ILE A 158 32.00 -17.90 -2.71
N GLU A 159 32.22 -16.89 -1.88
CA GLU A 159 31.27 -16.42 -0.87
C GLU A 159 30.19 -15.54 -1.53
N THR A 160 28.93 -15.97 -1.51
CA THR A 160 27.80 -15.18 -2.01
C THR A 160 27.48 -14.03 -1.06
N THR A 161 27.59 -12.80 -1.55
CA THR A 161 27.26 -11.59 -0.78
C THR A 161 25.78 -11.25 -0.94
N ASN A 162 24.94 -11.72 -0.01
CA ASN A 162 23.50 -11.46 -0.03
C ASN A 162 23.15 -9.98 0.21
N CYS A 163 22.48 -9.35 -0.75
CA CYS A 163 21.86 -8.03 -0.58
C CYS A 163 20.45 -8.12 0.03
N CYS A 164 20.41 -8.40 1.33
CA CYS A 164 19.38 -7.89 2.27
C CYS A 164 17.89 -8.11 1.95
N ASP A 165 17.39 -9.32 2.19
CA ASP A 165 16.01 -9.49 2.68
C ASP A 165 15.95 -9.30 4.20
N VAL A 166 15.05 -8.46 4.70
CA VAL A 166 14.76 -8.32 6.14
C VAL A 166 13.25 -8.24 6.39
N GLN A 167 12.64 -9.40 6.58
CA GLN A 167 11.35 -9.51 7.26
C GLN A 167 11.53 -9.51 8.78
N PRO A 168 10.69 -8.79 9.54
CA PRO A 168 10.46 -9.07 10.95
C PRO A 168 9.05 -9.66 11.16
N ASN A 169 8.96 -10.98 11.18
CA ASN A 169 7.87 -11.64 11.90
C ASN A 169 7.98 -11.30 13.39
N PHE A 170 6.88 -10.92 14.04
CA PHE A 170 6.82 -10.77 15.50
C PHE A 170 5.66 -11.57 16.07
N SER A 171 6.00 -12.57 16.89
CA SER A 171 5.06 -13.41 17.61
C SER A 171 5.46 -13.56 19.08
N SER A 172 4.48 -13.32 19.96
CA SER A 172 4.35 -13.89 21.32
C SER A 172 5.48 -13.77 22.36
N GLN A 173 5.15 -13.13 23.49
CA GLN A 173 5.54 -13.51 24.87
C GLN A 173 7.04 -13.32 25.26
N GLU A 174 7.44 -13.11 26.53
CA GLU A 174 6.70 -13.00 27.81
C GLU A 174 7.50 -12.20 28.87
N ASN A 175 6.85 -11.89 30.01
CA ASN A 175 7.38 -11.77 31.40
C ASN A 175 8.84 -11.33 31.71
N GLY A 176 9.05 -10.44 32.70
CA GLY A 176 10.39 -10.35 33.33
C GLY A 176 10.77 -9.21 34.30
N GLU A 177 10.10 -9.10 35.46
CA GLU A 177 10.67 -8.63 36.75
C GLU A 177 11.33 -7.22 36.91
N ILE A 178 11.74 -6.95 38.16
CA ILE A 178 12.18 -5.68 38.77
C ILE A 178 13.50 -5.97 39.53
N VAL A 179 14.43 -5.01 39.67
CA VAL A 179 15.26 -4.80 40.90
C VAL A 179 16.14 -3.54 40.78
N ASP A 180 16.43 -2.92 41.93
CA ASP A 180 17.24 -1.71 42.12
C ASP A 180 18.74 -1.87 41.81
N ASN A 181 19.44 -0.74 41.58
CA ASN A 181 20.50 -0.18 42.45
C ASN A 181 21.20 1.01 41.73
N GLN A 182 21.19 2.21 42.30
CA GLN A 182 22.17 2.80 43.24
C GLN A 182 23.51 3.28 42.62
N GLU A 183 23.75 4.57 42.84
CA GLU A 183 24.99 5.36 42.95
C GLU A 183 26.35 4.70 42.64
N GLU A 184 27.23 5.40 41.89
CA GLU A 184 28.35 6.09 42.56
C GLU A 184 28.92 7.30 41.79
N ARG A 185 29.85 8.00 42.45
CA ARG A 185 30.29 9.39 42.21
C ARG A 185 31.46 9.51 41.23
N THR A 186 31.63 10.71 40.65
CA THR A 186 32.90 11.45 40.77
C THR A 186 32.67 12.96 40.85
N ASN A 187 33.50 13.62 41.66
CA ASN A 187 33.52 15.07 41.92
C ASN A 187 34.14 15.86 40.74
N ASP A 188 33.94 17.18 40.75
CA ASP A 188 35.07 18.12 40.73
C ASP A 188 34.69 19.43 41.44
N GLU A 189 35.66 20.10 42.07
CA GLU A 189 35.46 21.35 42.85
C GLU A 189 36.37 22.48 42.33
N SER A 190 35.92 23.74 42.39
CA SER A 190 36.82 24.89 42.62
C SER A 190 36.08 26.22 42.87
N ASN A 191 36.46 26.89 43.96
CA ASN A 191 36.48 28.35 44.21
C ASN A 191 35.14 29.13 44.32
N GLU A 192 35.04 30.27 45.01
CA GLU A 192 35.55 30.71 46.33
C GLU A 192 34.97 32.13 46.64
N ASP A 193 34.71 32.41 47.93
CA ASP A 193 34.65 33.70 48.64
C ASP A 193 34.00 35.00 48.05
N VAL A 194 32.77 35.23 48.53
CA VAL A 194 32.30 36.41 49.31
C VAL A 194 33.17 37.71 49.35
N ILE A 195 32.57 38.85 48.96
CA ILE A 195 32.76 40.17 49.62
C ILE A 195 31.40 40.89 49.77
N GLU A 196 31.31 41.80 50.75
CA GLU A 196 30.10 42.32 51.39
C GLU A 196 29.43 43.59 50.77
N GLN A 197 28.14 43.78 51.10
CA GLN A 197 27.47 45.04 51.50
C GLN A 197 27.38 46.23 50.48
N THR A 198 26.39 47.14 50.52
CA THR A 198 25.24 47.45 51.42
C THR A 198 24.09 48.09 50.61
N THR A 199 22.84 47.84 51.00
CA THR A 199 21.84 48.90 51.31
C THR A 199 20.68 48.34 52.14
N ASN A 200 20.60 48.74 53.42
CA ASN A 200 19.31 48.89 54.12
C ASN A 200 18.65 50.22 53.64
N GLN A 201 17.41 50.60 53.96
CA GLN A 201 16.53 50.25 55.07
C GLN A 201 15.05 50.56 54.71
N ASN A 202 14.14 50.42 55.69
CA ASN A 202 12.68 50.59 55.69
C ASN A 202 11.94 49.27 55.41
N GLU A 203 11.66 48.46 56.43
CA GLU A 203 10.64 48.61 57.50
C GLU A 203 9.26 48.10 57.08
N GLU A 204 8.71 47.24 57.94
CA GLU A 204 7.51 46.42 57.72
C GLU A 204 6.24 47.16 58.19
N GLU A 205 5.11 46.99 57.51
CA GLU A 205 3.82 46.96 58.20
C GLU A 205 2.78 46.13 57.43
N ASN A 206 2.08 45.26 58.16
CA ASN A 206 1.37 44.09 57.66
C ASN A 206 0.16 44.37 56.75
N VAL A 207 -0.04 43.47 55.78
CA VAL A 207 -1.38 43.04 55.33
C VAL A 207 -1.40 41.51 55.25
N GLU A 208 -1.43 40.85 56.41
CA GLU A 208 -1.74 39.42 56.53
C GLU A 208 -3.26 39.22 56.40
N VAL A 209 -3.76 39.12 55.16
CA VAL A 209 -5.18 38.87 54.85
C VAL A 209 -5.27 38.01 53.57
N ASP A 210 -6.11 36.96 53.61
CA ASP A 210 -6.60 36.16 52.49
C ASP A 210 -5.55 35.48 51.56
N VAL A 211 -4.75 34.54 52.11
CA VAL A 211 -4.00 33.55 51.31
C VAL A 211 -4.19 32.10 51.81
N GLU A 212 -4.46 31.88 53.10
CA GLU A 212 -4.63 30.52 53.65
C GLU A 212 -5.98 29.89 53.27
N GLU A 213 -7.08 30.65 53.20
CA GLU A 213 -8.42 30.10 52.86
C GLU A 213 -8.52 29.56 51.42
N GLU A 214 -7.80 30.12 50.43
CA GLU A 214 -7.80 29.57 49.05
C GLU A 214 -6.98 28.27 48.92
N ILE A 215 -6.17 27.89 49.92
CA ILE A 215 -5.34 26.67 49.89
C ILE A 215 -6.13 25.46 50.41
N ASP A 216 -6.98 25.64 51.41
CA ASP A 216 -7.77 24.54 52.01
C ASP A 216 -8.83 23.99 51.04
N GLU A 217 -9.57 24.83 50.30
CA GLU A 217 -10.50 24.37 49.23
C GLU A 217 -9.79 23.48 48.19
N ILE A 218 -8.49 23.71 47.96
CA ILE A 218 -7.67 23.04 46.95
C ILE A 218 -7.09 21.71 47.47
N GLU A 219 -6.74 21.60 48.75
CA GLU A 219 -6.49 20.29 49.37
C GLU A 219 -7.78 19.48 49.44
N GLU A 220 -8.93 20.08 49.78
CA GLU A 220 -10.23 19.38 49.80
C GLU A 220 -10.56 18.74 48.45
N ILE A 221 -10.38 19.42 47.31
CA ILE A 221 -10.61 18.82 45.97
C ILE A 221 -9.71 17.59 45.72
N LYS A 222 -8.43 17.65 46.12
CA LYS A 222 -7.47 16.52 45.98
C LYS A 222 -7.76 15.39 46.96
N ILE A 223 -8.32 15.70 48.12
CA ILE A 223 -8.72 14.74 49.15
C ILE A 223 -10.02 14.05 48.72
N GLU A 224 -11.01 14.81 48.24
CA GLU A 224 -12.30 14.31 47.75
C GLU A 224 -12.08 13.38 46.53
N TYR A 225 -11.20 13.73 45.59
CA TYR A 225 -10.80 12.87 44.46
C TYR A 225 -10.20 11.53 44.94
N ARG A 226 -9.30 11.59 45.94
CA ARG A 226 -8.68 10.39 46.54
C ARG A 226 -9.66 9.56 47.38
N GLN A 227 -10.60 10.18 48.09
CA GLN A 227 -11.61 9.48 48.91
C GLN A 227 -12.73 8.87 48.06
N THR A 228 -13.27 9.59 47.07
CA THR A 228 -14.28 9.08 46.12
C THR A 228 -13.78 7.83 45.37
N THR A 229 -12.46 7.71 45.20
CA THR A 229 -11.83 6.56 44.55
C THR A 229 -12.08 5.23 45.28
N SER A 230 -12.37 5.24 46.59
CA SER A 230 -12.49 4.05 47.44
C SER A 230 -13.92 3.57 47.74
N GLN A 231 -14.98 4.29 47.35
CA GLN A 231 -16.38 3.92 47.66
C GLN A 231 -17.36 4.23 46.53
N ILE A 232 -17.62 3.24 45.66
CA ILE A 232 -18.85 3.15 44.84
C ILE A 232 -19.28 1.67 44.82
N THR A 233 -20.54 1.40 45.11
CA THR A 233 -21.18 0.07 45.01
C THR A 233 -22.42 0.15 44.13
N ASP A 234 -22.80 -0.96 43.50
CA ASP A 234 -23.82 -1.05 42.44
C ASP A 234 -25.16 -0.35 42.71
N ALA A 235 -25.51 0.60 41.83
CA ALA A 235 -26.85 0.86 41.30
C ALA A 235 -26.83 2.05 40.31
N THR A 236 -26.14 1.94 39.17
CA THR A 236 -25.97 3.04 38.21
C THR A 236 -27.27 3.45 37.52
N GLN A 237 -27.89 4.51 38.03
CA GLN A 237 -29.01 5.19 37.37
C GLN A 237 -28.56 5.79 36.03
N LYS A 238 -29.23 5.42 34.94
CA LYS A 238 -28.93 5.91 33.58
C LYS A 238 -28.91 7.44 33.52
N VAL A 239 -27.74 8.02 33.24
CA VAL A 239 -27.57 9.47 33.06
C VAL A 239 -28.19 9.88 31.73
N LYS A 240 -28.91 11.00 31.71
CA LYS A 240 -29.57 11.55 30.53
C LYS A 240 -28.71 12.66 29.93
N PHE A 241 -28.34 12.48 28.67
CA PHE A 241 -27.71 13.50 27.84
C PHE A 241 -28.72 14.04 26.82
N PHE A 242 -28.47 15.25 26.30
CA PHE A 242 -29.21 15.82 25.17
C PHE A 242 -28.88 15.09 23.86
N ASN A 243 -27.62 14.66 23.69
CA ASN A 243 -27.12 13.88 22.57
C ASN A 243 -25.91 13.04 23.01
N ILE A 244 -25.65 11.92 22.33
CA ILE A 244 -24.43 11.14 22.50
C ILE A 244 -23.72 10.99 21.15
N ASN A 245 -22.56 11.62 20.98
CA ASN A 245 -21.72 11.45 19.80
C ASN A 245 -20.88 10.17 19.93
N VAL A 246 -20.94 9.30 18.92
CA VAL A 246 -20.13 8.07 18.84
C VAL A 246 -19.04 8.29 17.79
N TRP A 247 -17.79 8.40 18.24
CA TRP A 247 -16.62 8.68 17.41
C TRP A 247 -15.82 7.43 17.02
N PHE A 248 -15.98 6.31 17.74
CA PHE A 248 -15.47 5.02 17.25
C PHE A 248 -16.27 4.53 16.03
N ASN A 249 -15.72 3.55 15.31
CA ASN A 249 -16.33 3.02 14.08
C ASN A 249 -17.49 2.08 14.39
N VAL A 250 -18.66 2.34 13.80
CA VAL A 250 -19.80 1.40 13.82
C VAL A 250 -20.15 0.95 12.41
N ASN A 251 -20.88 -0.16 12.28
CA ASN A 251 -21.46 -0.56 11.00
C ASN A 251 -22.86 0.03 10.77
N TYR A 252 -23.27 0.13 9.51
CA TYR A 252 -24.47 0.90 9.13
C TYR A 252 -25.75 0.33 9.76
N HIS A 253 -25.98 -0.98 9.75
CA HIS A 253 -27.14 -1.60 10.40
C HIS A 253 -27.22 -1.35 11.92
N THR A 254 -26.11 -1.08 12.63
CA THR A 254 -26.17 -0.62 14.03
C THR A 254 -26.81 0.78 14.13
N THR A 255 -26.55 1.68 13.17
CA THR A 255 -27.16 3.02 13.13
C THR A 255 -28.67 2.99 12.86
N GLN A 256 -29.17 1.93 12.23
CA GLN A 256 -30.58 1.80 11.81
C GLN A 256 -31.51 1.26 12.91
N LYS A 257 -31.00 0.93 14.11
CA LYS A 257 -31.83 0.47 15.23
C LYS A 257 -32.61 1.61 15.89
N GLU A 258 -33.88 1.37 16.18
CA GLU A 258 -34.78 2.32 16.86
C GLU A 258 -34.22 2.79 18.21
N GLU A 259 -33.63 1.87 18.99
CA GLU A 259 -33.03 2.15 20.30
C GLU A 259 -31.79 3.05 20.21
N ASN A 260 -31.15 3.09 19.05
CA ASN A 260 -29.94 3.87 18.80
C ASN A 260 -30.24 5.30 18.27
N LYS A 261 -31.51 5.70 18.14
CA LYS A 261 -31.91 7.03 17.62
C LYS A 261 -31.45 8.25 18.45
N MET A 262 -30.98 8.05 19.68
CA MET A 262 -30.41 9.12 20.52
C MET A 262 -28.90 9.35 20.32
N PHE A 263 -28.25 8.53 19.48
CA PHE A 263 -26.82 8.61 19.20
C PHE A 263 -26.55 9.28 17.85
N THR A 264 -25.58 10.18 17.80
CA THR A 264 -25.03 10.73 16.57
C THR A 264 -23.72 10.03 16.22
N PHE A 265 -23.80 9.02 15.36
CA PHE A 265 -22.63 8.29 14.86
C PHE A 265 -21.79 9.18 13.92
N LYS A 266 -20.48 9.24 14.16
CA LYS A 266 -19.52 10.04 13.36
C LYS A 266 -18.75 9.20 12.37
N ASN A 267 -18.42 7.95 12.71
CA ASN A 267 -17.68 7.03 11.85
C ASN A 267 -18.53 5.78 11.57
N VAL A 268 -19.01 5.63 10.33
CA VAL A 268 -19.95 4.59 9.91
C VAL A 268 -19.39 3.84 8.70
N THR A 269 -19.19 2.53 8.85
CA THR A 269 -18.82 1.59 7.79
C THR A 269 -20.07 0.98 7.16
N TYR A 270 -20.13 0.89 5.84
CA TYR A 270 -21.06 0.00 5.13
C TYR A 270 -20.35 -1.31 4.84
N GLU A 271 -20.82 -2.42 5.43
CA GLU A 271 -20.20 -3.74 5.32
C GLU A 271 -20.90 -4.63 4.27
N SER A 272 -20.29 -5.75 3.89
CA SER A 272 -20.89 -6.70 2.93
C SER A 272 -22.26 -7.24 3.39
N TYR A 273 -22.49 -7.30 4.71
CA TYR A 273 -23.78 -7.62 5.32
C TYR A 273 -24.81 -6.49 5.14
N ASP A 274 -24.40 -5.22 5.24
CA ASP A 274 -25.28 -4.08 4.95
C ASP A 274 -25.71 -4.11 3.47
N ARG A 275 -24.78 -4.36 2.53
CA ARG A 275 -25.12 -4.57 1.11
C ARG A 275 -26.14 -5.68 0.90
N LYS A 276 -26.01 -6.81 1.62
CA LYS A 276 -26.94 -7.96 1.53
C LYS A 276 -28.35 -7.62 2.04
N ILE A 277 -28.53 -6.59 2.89
CA ILE A 277 -29.84 -6.20 3.47
C ILE A 277 -30.45 -4.97 2.79
N PHE A 278 -29.71 -3.87 2.66
CA PHE A 278 -30.23 -2.59 2.14
C PHE A 278 -29.93 -2.37 0.65
N GLY A 279 -29.17 -3.26 0.02
CA GLY A 279 -28.81 -3.20 -1.40
C GLY A 279 -27.51 -2.45 -1.68
N ILE A 280 -27.29 -2.09 -2.95
CA ILE A 280 -26.00 -1.53 -3.39
C ILE A 280 -25.79 -0.04 -3.08
N ALA A 281 -26.86 0.72 -2.85
CA ALA A 281 -26.78 2.17 -2.66
C ALA A 281 -26.12 2.54 -1.32
N ILE A 282 -25.15 3.45 -1.35
CA ILE A 282 -24.42 3.91 -0.16
C ILE A 282 -25.22 5.05 0.53
N PRO A 283 -25.62 4.89 1.81
CA PRO A 283 -26.33 5.92 2.57
C PRO A 283 -25.47 7.15 2.93
N GLU A 284 -26.08 8.34 3.02
CA GLU A 284 -25.38 9.62 3.28
C GLU A 284 -24.65 9.71 4.64
N CYS A 285 -24.97 8.86 5.62
CA CYS A 285 -24.25 8.81 6.89
C CYS A 285 -22.99 7.94 6.86
N VAL A 286 -22.80 7.10 5.84
CA VAL A 286 -21.63 6.23 5.68
C VAL A 286 -20.42 7.05 5.25
N ASN A 287 -19.29 6.85 5.90
CA ASN A 287 -18.02 7.50 5.54
C ASN A 287 -16.87 6.51 5.31
N SER A 288 -17.12 5.20 5.41
CA SER A 288 -16.19 4.17 4.96
C SER A 288 -16.88 2.94 4.37
N LEU A 289 -16.20 2.25 3.45
CA LEU A 289 -16.66 0.98 2.89
C LEU A 289 -15.87 -0.18 3.49
N GLY A 290 -16.58 -1.25 3.84
CA GLY A 290 -16.07 -2.43 4.53
C GLY A 290 -15.15 -3.30 3.68
N GLU A 291 -14.47 -4.24 4.34
CA GLU A 291 -13.84 -5.38 3.66
C GLU A 291 -14.85 -6.07 2.74
N SER A 292 -14.42 -6.39 1.52
CA SER A 292 -15.18 -7.20 0.56
C SER A 292 -16.63 -6.73 0.35
N CYS A 293 -16.88 -5.42 0.55
CA CYS A 293 -18.24 -4.89 0.70
C CYS A 293 -19.09 -5.14 -0.55
N TYR A 294 -18.50 -4.98 -1.74
CA TYR A 294 -19.12 -5.16 -3.04
C TYR A 294 -18.51 -6.31 -3.86
N THR A 295 -17.73 -7.20 -3.25
CA THR A 295 -17.11 -8.34 -3.95
C THR A 295 -18.12 -9.15 -4.77
N ASN A 296 -17.72 -9.51 -5.99
CA ASN A 296 -18.51 -10.26 -6.97
C ASN A 296 -19.90 -9.62 -7.28
N THR A 297 -20.02 -8.29 -7.23
CA THR A 297 -21.31 -7.62 -7.55
C THR A 297 -21.54 -7.51 -9.05
N LYS A 298 -21.91 -8.63 -9.70
CA LYS A 298 -22.26 -8.72 -11.14
C LYS A 298 -23.36 -7.73 -11.60
N LYS A 299 -24.07 -7.03 -10.70
CA LYS A 299 -25.13 -6.05 -11.02
C LYS A 299 -24.67 -4.58 -11.13
N MET A 300 -23.40 -4.27 -10.88
CA MET A 300 -22.86 -2.91 -10.96
C MET A 300 -22.13 -2.70 -12.28
N THR A 301 -22.72 -1.92 -13.19
CA THR A 301 -22.10 -1.49 -14.45
C THR A 301 -21.45 -0.12 -14.33
N THR A 302 -22.18 0.84 -13.78
CA THR A 302 -21.65 2.13 -13.31
C THR A 302 -21.98 2.29 -11.84
N PHE A 303 -20.99 2.74 -11.05
CA PHE A 303 -21.15 2.91 -9.60
C PHE A 303 -20.50 4.21 -9.14
N VAL A 304 -21.29 5.06 -8.50
CA VAL A 304 -20.84 6.38 -8.01
C VAL A 304 -20.73 6.31 -6.49
N VAL A 305 -19.52 6.49 -5.96
CA VAL A 305 -19.28 6.52 -4.52
C VAL A 305 -19.56 7.95 -3.99
N PRO A 306 -20.36 8.10 -2.91
CA PRO A 306 -20.62 9.42 -2.32
C PRO A 306 -19.37 10.16 -1.85
N GLN A 307 -19.38 11.49 -1.99
CA GLN A 307 -18.20 12.35 -1.75
C GLN A 307 -17.77 12.48 -0.27
N ASN A 308 -18.56 11.91 0.64
CA ASN A 308 -18.33 11.81 2.08
C ASN A 308 -17.64 10.50 2.50
N ILE A 309 -17.37 9.57 1.57
CA ILE A 309 -16.52 8.39 1.83
C ILE A 309 -15.05 8.81 1.89
N LEU A 310 -14.40 8.50 3.02
CA LEU A 310 -13.00 8.81 3.32
C LEU A 310 -12.09 7.58 3.22
N ALA A 311 -12.63 6.38 3.46
CA ALA A 311 -11.87 5.14 3.43
C ALA A 311 -12.60 4.02 2.67
N ILE A 312 -11.87 3.31 1.83
CA ILE A 312 -12.30 2.10 1.14
C ILE A 312 -11.35 0.98 1.59
N LYS A 313 -11.88 -0.10 2.16
CA LYS A 313 -11.07 -1.22 2.70
C LYS A 313 -10.71 -2.24 1.62
N TYR A 314 -9.95 -3.26 2.02
CA TYR A 314 -9.38 -4.30 1.15
C TYR A 314 -10.47 -5.16 0.48
N PHE A 315 -10.19 -5.63 -0.74
CA PHE A 315 -11.09 -6.36 -1.64
C PHE A 315 -12.45 -5.69 -1.95
N CYS A 316 -12.65 -4.40 -1.61
CA CYS A 316 -13.99 -3.78 -1.57
C CYS A 316 -14.81 -3.96 -2.86
N PHE A 317 -14.21 -3.86 -4.05
CA PHE A 317 -14.86 -4.09 -5.35
C PHE A 317 -14.26 -5.29 -6.13
N ASN A 318 -13.55 -6.19 -5.45
CA ASN A 318 -12.94 -7.38 -6.07
C ASN A 318 -13.96 -8.19 -6.92
N ARG A 319 -13.53 -8.65 -8.10
CA ARG A 319 -14.29 -9.44 -9.06
C ARG A 319 -15.64 -8.81 -9.48
N CYS A 320 -15.73 -7.47 -9.49
CA CYS A 320 -16.84 -6.75 -10.11
C CYS A 320 -16.72 -6.73 -11.65
N GLY A 321 -16.73 -7.91 -12.29
CA GLY A 321 -16.44 -8.09 -13.72
C GLY A 321 -17.37 -7.37 -14.72
N ASN A 322 -18.43 -6.69 -14.25
CA ASN A 322 -19.32 -5.84 -15.06
C ASN A 322 -19.10 -4.33 -14.86
N LEU A 323 -18.30 -3.91 -13.88
CA LEU A 323 -18.02 -2.49 -13.60
C LEU A 323 -17.13 -1.90 -14.71
N THR A 324 -17.61 -0.90 -15.45
CA THR A 324 -16.90 -0.35 -16.60
C THR A 324 -16.15 0.95 -16.33
N SER A 325 -16.54 1.69 -15.29
CA SER A 325 -15.82 2.89 -14.84
C SER A 325 -15.96 3.14 -13.34
N PHE A 326 -14.95 3.77 -12.75
CA PHE A 326 -14.95 4.16 -11.35
C PHE A 326 -14.32 5.55 -11.14
N GLU A 327 -14.96 6.38 -10.32
CA GLU A 327 -14.47 7.70 -9.93
C GLU A 327 -14.40 7.78 -8.41
N PHE A 328 -13.20 7.99 -7.87
CA PHE A 328 -13.00 8.06 -6.44
C PHE A 328 -13.58 9.35 -5.83
N PRO A 329 -14.12 9.30 -4.60
CA PRO A 329 -14.42 10.48 -3.81
C PRO A 329 -13.18 11.35 -3.60
N LYS A 330 -13.34 12.67 -3.68
CA LYS A 330 -12.23 13.65 -3.62
C LYS A 330 -11.38 13.54 -2.36
N PHE A 331 -11.96 13.05 -1.26
CA PHE A 331 -11.33 13.00 0.07
C PHE A 331 -11.03 11.58 0.55
N VAL A 332 -11.01 10.57 -0.33
CA VAL A 332 -10.46 9.25 0.05
C VAL A 332 -8.98 9.39 0.38
N ASN A 333 -8.60 9.02 1.60
CA ASN A 333 -7.23 8.99 2.09
C ASN A 333 -6.73 7.57 2.41
N HIS A 334 -7.63 6.57 2.40
CA HIS A 334 -7.29 5.16 2.59
C HIS A 334 -7.95 4.30 1.51
N ILE A 335 -7.13 3.54 0.78
CA ILE A 335 -7.54 2.53 -0.20
C ILE A 335 -6.88 1.21 0.22
N GLY A 336 -7.66 0.14 0.33
CA GLY A 336 -7.13 -1.20 0.65
C GLY A 336 -6.56 -1.93 -0.58
N ARG A 337 -5.79 -2.99 -0.32
CA ARG A 337 -5.25 -3.92 -1.33
C ARG A 337 -6.35 -4.68 -2.08
N SER A 338 -6.03 -5.17 -3.28
CA SER A 338 -6.97 -5.89 -4.17
C SER A 338 -8.30 -5.18 -4.44
N CYS A 339 -8.36 -3.85 -4.33
CA CYS A 339 -9.63 -3.12 -4.30
C CYS A 339 -10.48 -3.32 -5.57
N PHE A 340 -9.85 -3.46 -6.74
CA PHE A 340 -10.49 -3.73 -8.04
C PHE A 340 -9.93 -4.98 -8.73
N GLU A 341 -9.19 -5.83 -8.02
CA GLU A 341 -8.68 -7.11 -8.54
C GLU A 341 -9.82 -7.90 -9.20
N GLY A 342 -9.62 -8.41 -10.42
CA GLY A 342 -10.62 -9.15 -11.19
C GLY A 342 -11.76 -8.32 -11.77
N CYS A 343 -11.69 -6.98 -11.79
CA CYS A 343 -12.65 -6.14 -12.51
C CYS A 343 -12.34 -6.11 -14.02
N SER A 344 -12.44 -7.25 -14.71
CA SER A 344 -12.00 -7.41 -16.11
C SER A 344 -12.67 -6.48 -17.12
N SER A 345 -13.89 -5.98 -16.85
CA SER A 345 -14.55 -4.98 -17.70
C SER A 345 -14.25 -3.51 -17.38
N LEU A 346 -13.38 -3.22 -16.40
CA LEU A 346 -13.08 -1.86 -15.97
C LEU A 346 -12.20 -1.13 -17.00
N VAL A 347 -12.78 -0.16 -17.70
CA VAL A 347 -12.11 0.55 -18.81
C VAL A 347 -11.41 1.84 -18.35
N THR A 348 -11.97 2.52 -17.33
CA THR A 348 -11.46 3.82 -16.88
C THR A 348 -11.57 4.00 -15.36
N VAL A 349 -10.53 4.57 -14.76
CA VAL A 349 -10.50 4.89 -13.33
C VAL A 349 -9.92 6.30 -13.12
N LYS A 350 -10.60 7.11 -12.30
CA LYS A 350 -10.07 8.42 -11.83
C LYS A 350 -9.62 8.32 -10.38
N LEU A 351 -8.31 8.31 -10.16
CA LEU A 351 -7.68 8.25 -8.85
C LEU A 351 -7.86 9.56 -8.03
N PRO A 352 -7.90 9.51 -6.69
CA PRO A 352 -7.92 10.71 -5.86
C PRO A 352 -6.57 11.43 -5.95
N GLN A 353 -6.58 12.77 -5.99
CA GLN A 353 -5.37 13.57 -6.29
C GLN A 353 -4.31 13.64 -5.16
N ASN A 354 -4.58 13.03 -4.00
CA ASN A 354 -3.74 13.10 -2.80
C ASN A 354 -3.28 11.70 -2.31
N ILE A 355 -3.28 10.68 -3.17
CA ILE A 355 -2.79 9.34 -2.79
C ILE A 355 -1.26 9.28 -2.87
N GLU A 356 -0.61 8.72 -1.86
CA GLU A 356 0.85 8.61 -1.78
C GLU A 356 1.37 7.24 -2.29
N VAL A 357 0.49 6.23 -2.30
CA VAL A 357 0.79 4.83 -2.66
C VAL A 357 -0.37 4.27 -3.48
N LEU A 358 -0.07 3.49 -4.53
CA LEU A 358 -1.03 2.56 -5.14
C LEU A 358 -0.86 1.16 -4.51
N PRO A 359 -1.85 0.64 -3.75
CA PRO A 359 -1.71 -0.61 -2.99
C PRO A 359 -1.52 -1.87 -3.85
N ASP A 360 -0.99 -2.91 -3.20
CA ASP A 360 -0.79 -4.24 -3.80
C ASP A 360 -2.09 -4.81 -4.39
N ASN A 361 -1.95 -5.52 -5.53
CA ASN A 361 -3.04 -6.09 -6.33
C ASN A 361 -4.16 -5.12 -6.78
N MET A 362 -4.03 -3.78 -6.62
CA MET A 362 -5.17 -2.84 -6.71
C MET A 362 -6.03 -2.98 -7.97
N PHE A 363 -5.42 -3.18 -9.14
CA PHE A 363 -6.09 -3.37 -10.44
C PHE A 363 -5.70 -4.69 -11.14
N ASN A 364 -5.17 -5.68 -10.41
CA ASN A 364 -4.76 -6.96 -11.00
C ASN A 364 -5.93 -7.64 -11.74
N GLY A 365 -5.78 -7.98 -13.02
CA GLY A 365 -6.86 -8.53 -13.84
C GLY A 365 -7.92 -7.52 -14.29
N CYS A 366 -7.65 -6.21 -14.25
CA CYS A 366 -8.44 -5.20 -14.96
C CYS A 366 -8.10 -5.20 -16.46
N GLU A 367 -8.41 -6.30 -17.14
CA GLU A 367 -8.01 -6.60 -18.53
C GLU A 367 -8.31 -5.48 -19.54
N LYS A 368 -9.45 -4.79 -19.41
CA LYS A 368 -9.89 -3.72 -20.32
C LYS A 368 -9.44 -2.30 -19.92
N LEU A 369 -8.62 -2.14 -18.87
CA LEU A 369 -8.15 -0.84 -18.39
C LEU A 369 -7.12 -0.25 -19.35
N SER A 370 -7.57 0.51 -20.35
CA SER A 370 -6.73 0.89 -21.48
C SER A 370 -5.81 2.09 -21.25
N ALA A 371 -6.13 2.92 -20.25
CA ALA A 371 -5.31 4.03 -19.77
C ALA A 371 -5.66 4.40 -18.32
N ILE A 372 -4.67 4.88 -17.56
CA ILE A 372 -4.86 5.45 -16.22
C ILE A 372 -3.97 6.68 -16.01
N GLU A 373 -4.52 7.72 -15.39
CA GLU A 373 -3.76 8.90 -14.96
C GLU A 373 -3.32 8.72 -13.50
N ILE A 374 -2.03 8.46 -13.28
CA ILE A 374 -1.46 8.32 -11.94
C ILE A 374 -1.07 9.71 -11.40
N PRO A 375 -1.61 10.15 -10.23
CA PRO A 375 -1.31 11.45 -9.66
C PRO A 375 0.17 11.65 -9.32
N GLU A 376 0.67 12.88 -9.49
CA GLU A 376 2.05 13.27 -9.14
C GLU A 376 2.36 13.18 -7.62
N SER A 377 1.36 12.91 -6.78
CA SER A 377 1.52 12.60 -5.35
C SER A 377 1.97 11.15 -5.08
N VAL A 378 1.82 10.23 -6.04
CA VAL A 378 2.20 8.83 -5.85
C VAL A 378 3.72 8.67 -5.82
N THR A 379 4.21 8.07 -4.74
CA THR A 379 5.63 7.82 -4.46
C THR A 379 6.04 6.35 -4.62
N LYS A 380 5.07 5.44 -4.54
CA LYS A 380 5.23 3.99 -4.61
C LYS A 380 4.06 3.35 -5.36
N ILE A 381 4.37 2.39 -6.23
CA ILE A 381 3.40 1.43 -6.77
C ILE A 381 3.77 0.07 -6.18
N GLU A 382 2.88 -0.52 -5.38
CA GLU A 382 3.11 -1.82 -4.77
C GLU A 382 2.97 -2.98 -5.78
N SER A 383 3.32 -4.17 -5.31
CA SER A 383 3.39 -5.41 -6.07
C SER A 383 2.10 -5.72 -6.82
N THR A 384 2.23 -6.35 -7.99
CA THR A 384 1.13 -6.79 -8.90
C THR A 384 0.06 -5.73 -9.25
N CYS A 385 0.26 -4.44 -8.93
CA CYS A 385 -0.80 -3.41 -8.93
C CYS A 385 -1.59 -3.32 -10.25
N PHE A 386 -0.94 -3.53 -11.41
CA PHE A 386 -1.56 -3.55 -12.74
C PHE A 386 -1.33 -4.88 -13.48
N MET A 387 -0.98 -5.95 -12.77
CA MET A 387 -0.78 -7.28 -13.38
C MET A 387 -2.02 -7.69 -14.20
N ASN A 388 -1.85 -8.32 -15.36
CA ASN A 388 -2.92 -8.65 -16.31
C ASN A 388 -3.82 -7.46 -16.75
N CYS A 389 -3.38 -6.20 -16.64
CA CYS A 389 -4.04 -5.07 -17.33
C CYS A 389 -3.71 -5.08 -18.83
N ARG A 390 -4.14 -6.13 -19.54
CA ARG A 390 -3.71 -6.47 -20.91
C ARG A 390 -3.92 -5.33 -21.92
N ALA A 391 -5.04 -4.62 -21.86
CA ALA A 391 -5.33 -3.51 -22.77
C ALA A 391 -4.62 -2.18 -22.43
N LEU A 392 -3.84 -2.09 -21.35
CA LEU A 392 -3.16 -0.87 -20.92
C LEU A 392 -2.12 -0.47 -21.95
N SER A 393 -2.42 0.56 -22.75
CA SER A 393 -1.69 0.83 -24.00
C SER A 393 -0.56 1.85 -23.88
N ALA A 394 -0.68 2.76 -22.92
CA ALA A 394 0.30 3.79 -22.62
C ALA A 394 0.19 4.18 -21.13
N ILE A 395 1.35 4.35 -20.48
CA ILE A 395 1.42 4.79 -19.09
C ILE A 395 2.50 5.86 -18.90
N LYS A 396 2.12 6.96 -18.24
CA LYS A 396 3.04 7.98 -17.71
C LYS A 396 3.20 7.76 -16.22
N LEU A 397 4.42 7.50 -15.77
CA LEU A 397 4.74 7.34 -14.37
C LEU A 397 5.02 8.73 -13.72
N PRO A 398 4.56 8.98 -12.49
CA PRO A 398 4.66 10.29 -11.85
C PRO A 398 6.08 10.59 -11.35
N SER A 399 6.42 11.89 -11.30
CA SER A 399 7.78 12.38 -11.06
C SER A 399 8.31 12.23 -9.63
N ASN A 400 7.44 11.82 -8.70
CA ASN A 400 7.82 11.49 -7.33
C ASN A 400 7.90 9.97 -7.07
N LEU A 401 7.66 9.13 -8.08
CA LEU A 401 7.79 7.68 -7.97
C LEU A 401 9.26 7.29 -7.72
N VAL A 402 9.52 6.57 -6.62
CA VAL A 402 10.86 6.12 -6.23
C VAL A 402 11.09 4.66 -6.59
N GLU A 403 10.05 3.83 -6.51
CA GLU A 403 10.14 2.37 -6.64
C GLU A 403 8.90 1.81 -7.36
N LEU A 404 9.15 0.91 -8.30
CA LEU A 404 8.18 -0.08 -8.76
C LEU A 404 8.50 -1.39 -8.03
N GLU A 405 7.52 -1.95 -7.32
CA GLU A 405 7.64 -3.30 -6.76
C GLU A 405 7.48 -4.40 -7.84
N SER A 406 7.66 -5.66 -7.42
CA SER A 406 7.67 -6.81 -8.33
C SER A 406 6.32 -7.05 -9.01
N PHE A 407 6.37 -7.59 -10.24
CA PHE A 407 5.21 -7.93 -11.07
C PHE A 407 4.25 -6.75 -11.39
N SER A 408 4.65 -5.50 -11.15
CA SER A 408 3.73 -4.34 -11.15
C SER A 408 2.93 -4.15 -12.44
N PHE A 409 3.49 -4.50 -13.60
CA PHE A 409 2.88 -4.47 -14.93
C PHE A 409 3.07 -5.80 -15.69
N GLN A 410 3.18 -6.93 -14.98
CA GLN A 410 3.30 -8.24 -15.62
C GLN A 410 2.04 -8.57 -16.44
N PHE A 411 2.19 -9.05 -17.68
CA PHE A 411 1.12 -9.29 -18.64
C PHE A 411 0.24 -8.05 -18.89
N CYS A 412 0.88 -6.88 -18.99
CA CYS A 412 0.30 -5.70 -19.62
C CYS A 412 0.61 -5.73 -21.12
N ASP A 413 0.01 -6.69 -21.82
CA ASP A 413 0.29 -7.07 -23.21
C ASP A 413 0.46 -5.87 -24.16
N SER A 414 -0.46 -4.90 -24.12
CA SER A 414 -0.52 -3.76 -25.04
C SER A 414 0.37 -2.55 -24.68
N ILE A 415 1.22 -2.59 -23.64
CA ILE A 415 2.09 -1.45 -23.32
C ILE A 415 3.14 -1.26 -24.42
N THR A 416 2.90 -0.29 -25.30
CA THR A 416 3.81 0.02 -26.42
C THR A 416 5.05 0.82 -26.00
N SER A 417 4.92 1.64 -24.95
CA SER A 417 5.99 2.48 -24.40
C SER A 417 5.66 2.92 -22.97
N ILE A 418 6.70 3.16 -22.16
CA ILE A 418 6.59 3.55 -20.74
C ILE A 418 7.33 4.87 -20.54
N GLN A 419 6.64 5.91 -20.06
CA GLN A 419 7.25 7.21 -19.80
C GLN A 419 7.64 7.35 -18.33
N PHE A 420 8.90 7.05 -18.04
CA PHE A 420 9.53 7.32 -16.74
C PHE A 420 9.76 8.82 -16.55
N THR A 421 9.47 9.32 -15.35
CA THR A 421 9.82 10.70 -14.97
C THR A 421 10.36 10.71 -13.53
N GLY A 422 11.24 11.67 -13.22
CA GLY A 422 11.61 11.93 -11.83
C GLY A 422 12.75 11.10 -11.25
N LYS A 423 12.50 10.43 -10.11
CA LYS A 423 13.51 10.01 -9.13
C LYS A 423 13.55 8.49 -8.88
N MET A 424 13.16 7.69 -9.85
CA MET A 424 13.10 6.23 -9.68
C MET A 424 14.49 5.64 -9.43
N LYS A 425 14.57 4.70 -8.49
CA LYS A 425 15.81 4.01 -8.09
C LYS A 425 15.81 2.51 -8.35
N LYS A 426 14.62 1.90 -8.39
CA LYS A 426 14.45 0.45 -8.49
C LYS A 426 13.24 0.10 -9.36
N ILE A 427 13.46 -0.87 -10.23
CA ILE A 427 12.44 -1.60 -10.98
C ILE A 427 12.42 -3.01 -10.38
N GLY A 428 11.24 -3.47 -9.96
CA GLY A 428 11.07 -4.77 -9.29
C GLY A 428 11.30 -5.97 -10.21
N GLN A 429 11.41 -7.16 -9.59
CA GLN A 429 11.46 -8.42 -10.31
C GLN A 429 10.20 -8.60 -11.16
N ASN A 430 10.33 -9.13 -12.38
CA ASN A 430 9.22 -9.37 -13.32
C ASN A 430 8.35 -8.11 -13.61
N ALA A 431 8.82 -6.89 -13.33
CA ALA A 431 7.96 -5.70 -13.31
C ALA A 431 7.24 -5.39 -14.63
N PHE A 432 7.84 -5.75 -15.77
CA PHE A 432 7.25 -5.64 -17.13
C PHE A 432 7.30 -6.99 -17.87
N TYR A 433 7.28 -8.10 -17.13
CA TYR A 433 7.29 -9.44 -17.71
C TYR A 433 6.09 -9.65 -18.66
N GLY A 434 6.32 -10.12 -19.89
CA GLY A 434 5.26 -10.38 -20.86
C GLY A 434 4.54 -9.12 -21.35
N CYS A 435 5.18 -7.93 -21.30
CA CYS A 435 4.72 -6.76 -22.05
C CYS A 435 4.99 -6.94 -23.55
N TYR A 436 4.21 -7.80 -24.21
CA TYR A 436 4.50 -8.29 -25.56
C TYR A 436 4.62 -7.18 -26.62
N ASP A 437 3.80 -6.12 -26.56
CA ASP A 437 3.81 -5.01 -27.53
C ASP A 437 4.85 -3.90 -27.23
N LEU A 438 5.70 -4.05 -26.20
CA LEU A 438 6.71 -3.04 -25.84
C LEU A 438 7.81 -2.95 -26.90
N ILE A 439 7.87 -1.85 -27.66
CA ILE A 439 8.77 -1.72 -28.83
C ILE A 439 10.14 -1.17 -28.46
N GLU A 440 10.18 -0.10 -27.65
CA GLU A 440 11.42 0.53 -27.19
C GLU A 440 11.34 0.91 -25.71
N MET A 441 12.50 0.86 -25.04
CA MET A 441 12.62 1.11 -23.61
C MET A 441 13.77 2.08 -23.31
N THR A 442 13.52 3.06 -22.43
CA THR A 442 14.56 3.95 -21.89
C THR A 442 14.52 3.84 -20.37
N ILE A 443 15.54 3.22 -19.79
CA ILE A 443 15.72 3.10 -18.34
C ILE A 443 16.11 4.49 -17.79
N PRO A 444 15.47 4.99 -16.71
CA PRO A 444 15.78 6.32 -16.17
C PRO A 444 17.12 6.36 -15.42
N GLU A 445 17.82 7.49 -15.51
CA GLU A 445 19.00 7.80 -14.70
C GLU A 445 18.70 7.65 -13.20
N GLY A 446 19.55 6.92 -12.47
CA GLY A 446 19.37 6.64 -11.04
C GLY A 446 18.93 5.21 -10.71
N ILE A 447 18.59 4.40 -11.72
CA ILE A 447 18.50 2.94 -11.56
C ILE A 447 19.93 2.37 -11.44
N GLU A 448 20.20 1.65 -10.35
CA GLU A 448 21.51 0.99 -10.10
C GLU A 448 21.53 -0.49 -10.51
N CYS A 449 20.36 -1.13 -10.59
CA CYS A 449 20.18 -2.55 -10.87
C CYS A 449 18.89 -2.81 -11.68
N LEU A 450 18.97 -3.70 -12.68
CA LEU A 450 17.83 -4.19 -13.47
C LEU A 450 17.44 -5.59 -12.96
N GLY A 451 16.35 -5.67 -12.19
CA GLY A 451 15.99 -6.86 -11.38
C GLY A 451 15.59 -8.12 -12.16
N ASN A 452 15.59 -9.28 -11.50
CA ASN A 452 15.29 -10.58 -12.12
C ASN A 452 14.07 -10.53 -13.06
N CYS A 453 14.21 -11.07 -14.28
CA CYS A 453 13.17 -11.15 -15.30
C CYS A 453 12.48 -9.81 -15.67
N CYS A 454 13.11 -8.63 -15.45
CA CYS A 454 12.40 -7.34 -15.51
C CYS A 454 11.66 -7.03 -16.82
N PHE A 455 12.20 -7.41 -17.98
CA PHE A 455 11.60 -7.28 -19.32
C PHE A 455 11.53 -8.64 -20.04
N CYS A 456 11.54 -9.75 -19.29
CA CYS A 456 11.46 -11.08 -19.87
C CYS A 456 10.14 -11.24 -20.64
N GLU A 457 10.18 -11.94 -21.77
CA GLU A 457 9.08 -12.04 -22.74
C GLU A 457 8.55 -10.68 -23.29
N CYS A 458 9.34 -9.59 -23.27
CA CYS A 458 9.03 -8.40 -24.07
C CYS A 458 9.35 -8.67 -25.55
N ARG A 459 8.53 -9.52 -26.18
CA ARG A 459 8.86 -10.16 -27.47
C ARG A 459 9.13 -9.17 -28.62
N ASN A 460 8.46 -8.02 -28.66
CA ASN A 460 8.67 -6.95 -29.64
C ASN A 460 9.74 -5.90 -29.24
N LEU A 461 10.45 -6.08 -28.11
CA LEU A 461 11.42 -5.10 -27.59
C LEU A 461 12.69 -5.07 -28.44
N SER A 462 12.67 -4.17 -29.42
CA SER A 462 13.74 -4.00 -30.42
C SER A 462 14.96 -3.22 -29.93
N LYS A 463 14.78 -2.37 -28.92
CA LYS A 463 15.76 -1.34 -28.54
C LYS A 463 15.64 -0.96 -27.07
N VAL A 464 16.76 -1.03 -26.35
CA VAL A 464 16.87 -0.62 -24.94
C VAL A 464 17.99 0.38 -24.76
N ALA A 465 17.69 1.52 -24.15
CA ALA A 465 18.67 2.48 -23.66
C ALA A 465 18.87 2.29 -22.14
N ILE A 466 20.06 1.84 -21.74
CA ILE A 466 20.48 1.69 -20.35
C ILE A 466 21.38 2.89 -19.96
N PRO A 467 21.13 3.58 -18.83
CA PRO A 467 21.95 4.70 -18.37
C PRO A 467 23.23 4.23 -17.67
N GLU A 468 24.18 5.15 -17.56
CA GLU A 468 25.48 4.92 -16.92
C GLU A 468 25.40 4.64 -15.41
N THR A 469 24.23 4.79 -14.77
CA THR A 469 24.04 4.41 -13.35
C THR A 469 23.87 2.91 -13.13
N VAL A 470 23.52 2.13 -14.15
CA VAL A 470 23.30 0.68 -13.98
C VAL A 470 24.62 -0.05 -13.78
N THR A 471 24.69 -0.84 -12.72
CA THR A 471 25.87 -1.63 -12.32
C THR A 471 25.66 -3.14 -12.40
N LYS A 472 24.39 -3.59 -12.39
CA LYS A 472 23.99 -5.00 -12.50
C LYS A 472 22.78 -5.16 -13.40
N ILE A 473 22.82 -6.18 -14.26
CA ILE A 473 21.66 -6.73 -14.97
C ILE A 473 21.44 -8.12 -14.37
N GLU A 474 20.30 -8.37 -13.74
CA GLU A 474 20.02 -9.64 -13.07
C GLU A 474 19.50 -10.74 -14.02
N ASP A 475 19.23 -11.91 -13.45
CA ASP A 475 18.96 -13.14 -14.20
C ASP A 475 17.72 -12.99 -15.08
N ALA A 476 17.84 -13.47 -16.32
CA ALA A 476 16.81 -13.47 -17.36
C ALA A 476 16.11 -12.11 -17.64
N CYS A 477 16.64 -10.94 -17.24
CA CYS A 477 15.88 -9.68 -17.38
C CYS A 477 15.47 -9.34 -18.82
N PHE A 478 16.25 -9.72 -19.85
CA PHE A 478 15.86 -9.57 -21.27
C PHE A 478 15.70 -10.93 -21.97
N SER A 479 15.46 -12.01 -21.24
CA SER A 479 15.20 -13.31 -21.87
C SER A 479 13.93 -13.25 -22.72
N GLU A 480 13.92 -13.97 -23.86
CA GLU A 480 12.84 -13.98 -24.84
C GLU A 480 12.44 -12.60 -25.43
N CYS A 481 13.35 -11.60 -25.36
CA CYS A 481 13.25 -10.38 -26.15
C CYS A 481 13.63 -10.66 -27.61
N TYR A 482 12.82 -11.46 -28.31
CA TYR A 482 13.12 -12.01 -29.63
C TYR A 482 13.53 -10.94 -30.66
N ALA A 483 12.88 -9.77 -30.63
CA ALA A 483 13.14 -8.68 -31.56
C ALA A 483 14.36 -7.79 -31.23
N LEU A 484 15.11 -8.03 -30.14
CA LEU A 484 16.19 -7.13 -29.67
C LEU A 484 17.40 -7.12 -30.63
N GLU A 485 17.44 -6.17 -31.57
CA GLU A 485 18.51 -6.04 -32.58
C GLU A 485 19.82 -5.49 -32.00
N GLN A 486 19.73 -4.52 -31.09
CA GLN A 486 20.89 -3.86 -30.48
C GLN A 486 20.62 -3.46 -29.03
N ILE A 487 21.58 -3.75 -28.16
CA ILE A 487 21.67 -3.17 -26.82
C ILE A 487 23.10 -2.72 -26.51
N ASN A 488 23.23 -1.54 -25.91
CA ASN A 488 24.52 -0.99 -25.48
C ASN A 488 24.66 -1.19 -23.96
N ILE A 489 25.57 -2.06 -23.53
CA ILE A 489 25.83 -2.32 -22.11
C ILE A 489 26.77 -1.24 -21.55
N PRO A 490 26.35 -0.41 -20.56
CA PRO A 490 27.19 0.66 -20.04
C PRO A 490 28.44 0.16 -19.32
N LYS A 491 29.54 0.92 -19.42
CA LYS A 491 30.85 0.56 -18.85
C LYS A 491 30.89 0.31 -17.34
N ASN A 492 29.87 0.76 -16.62
CA ASN A 492 29.76 0.60 -15.17
C ASN A 492 29.07 -0.72 -14.75
N VAL A 493 28.55 -1.50 -15.71
CA VAL A 493 28.00 -2.84 -15.47
C VAL A 493 29.11 -3.83 -15.14
N LYS A 494 29.01 -4.45 -13.97
CA LYS A 494 29.96 -5.44 -13.41
C LYS A 494 29.45 -6.87 -13.47
N GLU A 495 28.13 -7.01 -13.46
CA GLU A 495 27.41 -8.26 -13.30
C GLU A 495 26.30 -8.34 -14.35
N ILE A 496 26.31 -9.41 -15.14
CA ILE A 496 25.26 -9.77 -16.09
C ILE A 496 24.79 -11.17 -15.72
N GLY A 497 23.50 -11.31 -15.41
CA GLY A 497 22.91 -12.52 -14.85
C GLY A 497 22.89 -13.74 -15.76
N THR A 498 22.50 -14.86 -15.16
CA THR A 498 22.20 -16.13 -15.83
C THR A 498 21.02 -15.92 -16.79
N ASP A 499 21.10 -16.46 -18.00
CA ASP A 499 20.08 -16.31 -19.05
C ASP A 499 19.69 -14.85 -19.41
N ALA A 500 20.48 -13.83 -19.00
CA ALA A 500 20.07 -12.42 -19.06
C ALA A 500 19.57 -11.91 -20.42
N PHE A 501 20.10 -12.44 -21.53
CA PHE A 501 19.65 -12.18 -22.91
C PHE A 501 19.31 -13.48 -23.67
N GLN A 502 19.02 -14.58 -22.96
CA GLN A 502 18.64 -15.86 -23.56
C GLN A 502 17.52 -15.67 -24.60
N LEU A 503 17.62 -16.38 -25.74
CA LEU A 503 16.66 -16.30 -26.85
C LEU A 503 16.43 -14.89 -27.46
N CYS A 504 17.31 -13.91 -27.24
CA CYS A 504 17.38 -12.66 -28.02
C CYS A 504 17.86 -12.93 -29.46
N ASN A 505 17.02 -13.59 -30.26
CA ASN A 505 17.41 -14.18 -31.54
C ASN A 505 17.77 -13.16 -32.63
N SER A 506 17.27 -11.92 -32.57
CA SER A 506 17.69 -10.81 -33.46
C SER A 506 19.00 -10.13 -33.07
N LEU A 507 19.59 -10.44 -31.91
CA LEU A 507 20.82 -9.81 -31.45
C LEU A 507 22.02 -10.39 -32.21
N GLU A 508 22.61 -9.64 -33.15
CA GLU A 508 23.76 -10.14 -33.91
C GLU A 508 25.11 -9.94 -33.21
N ASN A 509 25.27 -8.83 -32.48
CA ASN A 509 26.53 -8.39 -31.90
C ASN A 509 26.25 -7.72 -30.55
N ILE A 510 27.15 -7.91 -29.57
CA ILE A 510 27.09 -7.16 -28.31
C ILE A 510 28.49 -6.76 -27.84
N ASP A 511 28.62 -5.51 -27.41
CA ASP A 511 29.85 -4.95 -26.84
C ASP A 511 29.76 -5.03 -25.31
N ILE A 512 30.59 -5.89 -24.69
CA ILE A 512 30.65 -6.06 -23.24
C ILE A 512 31.82 -5.24 -22.68
N PRO A 513 31.64 -4.42 -21.63
CA PRO A 513 32.74 -3.63 -21.10
C PRO A 513 33.78 -4.48 -20.37
N GLU A 514 35.06 -4.07 -20.38
CA GLU A 514 36.14 -4.66 -19.57
C GLU A 514 35.82 -4.71 -18.06
N GLY A 515 34.90 -3.86 -17.59
CA GLY A 515 34.40 -3.84 -16.21
C GLY A 515 33.47 -4.98 -15.81
N ALA A 516 32.97 -5.78 -16.76
CA ALA A 516 32.06 -6.90 -16.49
C ALA A 516 32.82 -8.11 -15.90
N THR A 517 32.89 -8.15 -14.57
CA THR A 517 33.58 -9.20 -13.78
C THR A 517 32.80 -10.50 -13.65
N LEU A 518 31.47 -10.48 -13.76
CA LEU A 518 30.60 -11.65 -13.69
C LEU A 518 29.66 -11.66 -14.89
N ILE A 519 29.62 -12.80 -15.58
CA ILE A 519 28.69 -13.10 -16.68
C ILE A 519 28.13 -14.49 -16.35
N GLY A 520 26.81 -14.58 -16.18
CA GLY A 520 26.12 -15.82 -15.80
C GLY A 520 26.11 -16.88 -16.91
N GLU A 521 25.69 -18.08 -16.56
CA GLU A 521 25.53 -19.15 -17.54
C GLU A 521 24.46 -18.78 -18.57
N ARG A 522 24.70 -19.10 -19.86
CA ARG A 522 23.80 -18.80 -20.98
C ARG A 522 23.36 -17.32 -21.10
N ALA A 523 24.09 -16.38 -20.49
CA ALA A 523 23.74 -14.97 -20.44
C ALA A 523 23.52 -14.32 -21.82
N PHE A 524 24.09 -14.90 -22.89
CA PHE A 524 23.86 -14.51 -24.28
C PHE A 524 23.55 -15.74 -25.15
N PRO A 525 22.74 -15.62 -26.20
CA PRO A 525 22.54 -16.67 -27.19
C PRO A 525 23.84 -17.05 -27.92
N ASN A 526 24.00 -18.32 -28.26
CA ASN A 526 25.17 -18.85 -28.99
C ASN A 526 25.39 -18.25 -30.39
N THR A 527 24.41 -17.48 -30.90
CA THR A 527 24.46 -16.76 -32.18
C THR A 527 25.14 -15.39 -32.09
N VAL A 528 25.24 -14.79 -30.91
CA VAL A 528 25.74 -13.41 -30.73
C VAL A 528 27.27 -13.35 -30.85
N LYS A 529 27.77 -12.38 -31.62
CA LYS A 529 29.19 -12.02 -31.61
C LYS A 529 29.48 -11.12 -30.41
N ILE A 530 30.23 -11.64 -29.44
CA ILE A 530 30.63 -10.91 -28.24
C ILE A 530 31.96 -10.19 -28.49
N ASN A 531 31.95 -8.86 -28.42
CA ASN A 531 33.15 -8.02 -28.36
C ASN A 531 33.45 -7.62 -26.91
N ARG A 532 34.67 -7.13 -26.65
CA ARG A 532 35.03 -6.45 -25.39
C ARG A 532 35.64 -5.08 -25.66
N TYR A 533 35.35 -4.10 -24.79
CA TYR A 533 35.71 -2.68 -24.95
C TYR A 533 36.05 -1.95 -23.63
#